data_AF-A0A6M8EA02-F1
#
_entry.id   AF-A0A6M8EA02-F1
#
_cell.length_a   1.000
_cell.length_b   1.000
_cell.length_c   1.000
_cell.angle_alpha   90.00
_cell.angle_beta   90.00
_cell.angle_gamma   90.00
#
_symmetry.space_group_name_H-M   'P 1'
#
loop_
_entity.id
_entity.type
_entity.pdbx_description
1 polymer ?
#
loop_
_entity_poly.entity_id
_entity_poly.type
_entity_poly.pdbx_seq_one_letter_code
_entity_poly.pdbx_strand_id
1 'polypeptide(L)'
;MFVCGYHFPADMGNDVSFDKVIEKVEKGAGDVSGKTVSLTNETKEGTILETLTVPAGTFAHTAFIDYYTQTECAEKNGFKMVYYTNKYQISEISKSVDGDVTKEICKKLDDMNLYRVKVA
;
A
#
# COMPACT_ATOMS: atom_id res chain seq x y z
N MET A 1 -9.19 -15.99 0.80
CA MET A 1 -9.02 -14.75 -0.02
C MET A 1 -7.74 -14.04 0.40
N PHE A 2 -7.03 -13.36 -0.50
CA PHE A 2 -5.87 -12.53 -0.14
C PHE A 2 -6.21 -11.04 -0.22
N VAL A 3 -6.01 -10.30 0.87
CA VAL A 3 -6.22 -8.84 0.92
C VAL A 3 -5.03 -8.18 1.61
N CYS A 4 -4.41 -7.20 0.95
CA CYS A 4 -3.18 -6.53 1.41
C CYS A 4 -2.06 -7.52 1.77
N GLY A 5 -1.94 -8.64 1.04
CA GLY A 5 -0.93 -9.67 1.30
C GLY A 5 -1.32 -10.71 2.36
N TYR A 6 -2.39 -10.50 3.12
CA TYR A 6 -2.84 -11.45 4.14
C TYR A 6 -3.81 -12.48 3.61
N HIS A 7 -3.62 -13.73 4.03
CA HIS A 7 -4.59 -14.78 3.83
C HIS A 7 -5.76 -14.68 4.82
N PHE A 8 -6.97 -14.74 4.29
CA PHE A 8 -8.22 -14.85 5.03
C PHE A 8 -8.91 -16.19 4.74
N PRO A 9 -9.55 -16.81 5.76
CA PRO A 9 -10.29 -18.06 5.62
C PRO A 9 -11.28 -18.08 4.44
N ALA A 10 -11.45 -19.25 3.83
CA ALA A 10 -12.29 -19.40 2.64
C ALA A 10 -13.80 -19.26 2.93
N ASP A 11 -14.23 -19.59 4.14
CA ASP A 11 -15.61 -19.45 4.62
C ASP A 11 -16.06 -17.98 4.75
N MET A 12 -15.12 -17.03 4.86
CA MET A 12 -15.42 -15.59 4.78
C MET A 12 -15.70 -15.13 3.34
N GLY A 13 -15.39 -15.93 2.32
CA GLY A 13 -15.68 -15.61 0.92
C GLY A 13 -15.22 -14.21 0.50
N ASN A 14 -16.15 -13.44 -0.06
CA ASN A 14 -15.97 -12.03 -0.43
C ASN A 14 -16.36 -11.05 0.69
N ASP A 15 -16.81 -11.57 1.84
CA ASP A 15 -17.36 -10.79 2.96
C ASP A 15 -16.28 -10.46 4.02
N VAL A 16 -15.01 -10.39 3.61
CA VAL A 16 -13.91 -9.95 4.48
C VAL A 16 -14.08 -8.46 4.74
N SER A 17 -14.43 -8.10 5.98
CA SER A 17 -14.58 -6.70 6.38
C SER A 17 -13.24 -5.95 6.36
N PHE A 18 -13.27 -4.67 6.01
CA PHE A 18 -12.09 -3.81 6.03
C PHE A 18 -11.48 -3.71 7.43
N ASP A 19 -12.29 -3.67 8.49
CA ASP A 19 -11.81 -3.64 9.88
C ASP A 19 -10.84 -4.79 10.20
N LYS A 20 -11.13 -6.01 9.72
CA LYS A 20 -10.24 -7.17 9.92
C LYS A 20 -8.94 -7.06 9.14
N VAL A 21 -8.97 -6.41 7.97
CA VAL A 21 -7.77 -6.14 7.17
C VAL A 21 -6.92 -5.08 7.86
N ILE A 22 -7.55 -4.00 8.32
CA ILE A 22 -6.90 -2.90 9.04
C ILE A 22 -6.19 -3.44 10.28
N GLU A 23 -6.87 -4.25 11.10
CA GLU A 23 -6.26 -4.85 12.30
C GLU A 23 -5.00 -5.66 11.96
N LYS A 24 -5.03 -6.46 10.90
CA LYS A 24 -3.85 -7.24 10.47
C LYS A 24 -2.72 -6.33 10.02
N VAL A 25 -3.03 -5.34 9.18
CA VAL A 25 -2.06 -4.39 8.63
C VAL A 25 -1.40 -3.57 9.74
N GLU A 26 -2.18 -3.02 10.67
CA GLU A 26 -1.65 -2.25 11.81
C GLU A 26 -0.72 -3.11 12.68
N LYS A 27 -1.12 -4.36 12.95
CA LYS A 27 -0.30 -5.31 13.70
C LYS A 27 0.99 -5.68 12.96
N GLY A 28 0.94 -5.86 11.65
CA GLY A 28 2.10 -6.20 10.82
C GLY A 28 3.08 -5.04 10.63
N ALA A 29 2.56 -3.82 10.51
CA ALA A 29 3.36 -2.60 10.36
C ALA A 29 4.23 -2.33 11.60
N GLY A 30 3.72 -2.70 12.78
CA GLY A 30 4.38 -2.44 14.05
C GLY A 30 4.46 -0.94 14.34
N ASP A 31 5.61 -0.48 14.83
CA ASP A 31 5.82 0.95 15.07
C ASP A 31 6.03 1.71 13.75
N VAL A 32 5.14 2.65 13.46
CA VAL A 32 5.18 3.50 12.27
C VAL A 32 5.67 4.93 12.57
N SER A 33 5.99 5.22 13.83
CA SER A 33 6.34 6.57 14.29
C SER A 33 7.60 7.09 13.60
N GLY A 34 7.54 8.32 13.08
CA GLY A 34 8.67 8.97 12.40
C GLY A 34 9.01 8.42 11.01
N LYS A 35 8.36 7.34 10.56
CA LYS A 35 8.60 6.77 9.24
C LYS A 35 7.96 7.61 8.14
N THR A 36 8.64 7.72 7.03
CA THR A 36 8.18 8.38 5.82
C THR A 36 7.93 7.36 4.71
N VAL A 37 6.89 7.57 3.92
CA VAL A 37 6.55 6.70 2.79
C VAL A 37 6.54 7.52 1.51
N SER A 38 7.30 7.06 0.53
CA SER A 38 7.33 7.62 -0.83
C SER A 38 7.06 6.54 -1.86
N LEU A 39 6.34 6.91 -2.91
CA LEU A 39 6.03 6.04 -4.04
C LEU A 39 6.58 6.65 -5.33
N THR A 40 7.27 5.87 -6.16
CA THR A 40 7.62 6.28 -7.53
C THR A 40 6.63 5.65 -8.51
N ASN A 41 6.02 6.46 -9.35
CA ASN A 41 5.28 6.01 -10.53
C ASN A 41 6.27 5.84 -11.69
N GLU A 42 6.31 4.67 -12.29
CA GLU A 42 7.25 4.28 -13.33
C GLU A 42 6.53 3.68 -14.55
N THR A 43 7.05 4.01 -15.73
CA THR A 43 6.75 3.27 -16.97
C THR A 43 7.35 1.86 -16.94
N LYS A 44 6.92 0.98 -17.85
CA LYS A 44 7.49 -0.37 -17.98
C LYS A 44 8.98 -0.37 -18.32
N GLU A 45 9.47 0.71 -18.94
CA GLU A 45 10.89 0.95 -19.25
C GLU A 45 11.70 1.46 -18.04
N GLY A 46 11.05 1.75 -16.91
CA GLY A 46 11.69 2.25 -15.69
C GLY A 46 11.93 3.76 -15.66
N THR A 47 11.31 4.52 -16.57
CA THR A 47 11.29 5.99 -16.47
C THR A 47 10.33 6.40 -15.37
N ILE A 48 10.85 7.11 -14.36
CA ILE A 48 10.07 7.70 -13.27
C ILE A 48 9.27 8.88 -13.83
N LEU A 49 7.95 8.81 -13.71
CA LEU A 49 7.02 9.86 -14.12
C LEU A 49 6.78 10.84 -12.97
N GLU A 50 6.65 10.33 -11.75
CA GLU A 50 6.33 11.13 -10.57
C GLU A 50 6.78 10.43 -9.28
N THR A 51 7.07 11.24 -8.25
CA THR A 51 7.24 10.76 -6.87
C THR A 51 6.10 11.31 -6.01
N LEU A 52 5.40 10.42 -5.30
CA LEU A 52 4.33 10.74 -4.38
C LEU A 52 4.81 10.55 -2.94
N THR A 53 4.37 11.43 -2.04
CA THR A 53 4.55 11.25 -0.59
C THR A 53 3.22 10.84 0.00
N VAL A 54 3.20 9.76 0.78
CA VAL A 54 1.98 9.30 1.46
C VAL A 54 1.88 10.00 2.83
N PRO A 55 0.76 10.71 3.12
CA PRO A 55 0.60 11.42 4.38
C PRO A 55 0.70 10.48 5.59
N ALA A 56 1.55 10.84 6.55
CA ALA A 56 1.69 10.08 7.79
C ALA A 56 0.38 10.06 8.59
N GLY A 57 0.13 8.96 9.30
CA GLY A 57 -1.09 8.77 10.10
C GLY A 57 -2.32 8.33 9.31
N THR A 58 -2.18 8.08 8.01
CA THR A 58 -3.22 7.47 7.17
C THR A 58 -3.09 5.95 7.16
N PHE A 59 -4.18 5.23 6.89
CA PHE A 59 -4.15 3.81 6.60
C PHE A 59 -3.22 3.51 5.42
N ALA A 60 -3.23 4.33 4.36
CA ALA A 60 -2.30 4.17 3.23
C ALA A 60 -0.84 4.12 3.71
N HIS A 61 -0.45 5.03 4.59
CA HIS A 61 0.91 5.10 5.13
C HIS A 61 1.26 3.83 5.91
N THR A 62 0.42 3.40 6.84
CA THR A 62 0.60 2.16 7.60
C THR A 62 0.66 0.94 6.68
N ALA A 63 -0.23 0.84 5.70
CA ALA A 63 -0.32 -0.28 4.77
C ALA A 63 0.90 -0.39 3.84
N PHE A 64 1.46 0.74 3.41
CA PHE A 64 2.69 0.73 2.62
C PHE A 64 3.93 0.39 3.46
N ILE A 65 3.96 0.77 4.74
CA ILE A 65 5.01 0.31 5.67
C ILE A 65 4.92 -1.20 5.86
N ASP A 66 3.72 -1.69 6.15
CA ASP A 66 3.44 -3.12 6.30
C ASP A 66 3.83 -3.92 5.04
N TYR A 67 3.42 -3.44 3.87
CA TYR A 67 3.79 -4.05 2.61
C TYR A 67 5.31 -4.07 2.42
N TYR A 68 6.01 -2.96 2.72
CA TYR A 68 7.45 -2.87 2.55
C TYR A 68 8.20 -3.86 3.44
N THR A 69 7.75 -4.06 4.69
CA THR A 69 8.40 -4.97 5.64
C THR A 69 8.15 -6.43 5.28
N GLN A 70 6.97 -6.76 4.76
CA GLN A 70 6.58 -8.14 4.49
C GLN A 70 6.86 -8.64 3.07
N THR A 71 6.92 -7.75 2.08
CA THR A 71 7.08 -8.18 0.69
C THR A 71 8.45 -8.82 0.44
N GLU A 72 8.44 -9.92 -0.29
CA GLU A 72 9.64 -10.62 -0.79
C GLU A 72 10.26 -9.93 -2.01
N CYS A 73 9.61 -8.88 -2.56
CA CYS A 73 10.19 -8.11 -3.65
C CYS A 73 11.55 -7.57 -3.25
N ALA A 74 12.58 -7.94 -4.01
CA ALA A 74 13.94 -7.48 -3.80
C ALA A 74 14.00 -5.95 -3.84
N GLU A 75 14.70 -5.39 -2.86
CA GLU A 75 14.95 -3.96 -2.80
C GLU A 75 15.94 -3.56 -3.90
N LYS A 76 15.64 -2.45 -4.58
CA LYS A 76 16.53 -1.80 -5.54
C LYS A 76 16.62 -0.33 -5.19
N ASN A 77 17.80 0.14 -4.77
CA ASN A 77 18.07 1.53 -4.38
C ASN A 77 17.14 2.07 -3.26
N GLY A 78 16.78 1.25 -2.27
CA GLY A 78 15.84 1.65 -1.21
C GLY A 78 14.37 1.58 -1.60
N PHE A 79 14.04 1.02 -2.77
CA PHE A 79 12.67 0.89 -3.26
C PHE A 79 12.31 -0.58 -3.51
N LYS A 80 11.11 -0.98 -3.10
CA LYS A 80 10.53 -2.30 -3.41
C LYS A 80 9.34 -2.14 -4.35
N MET A 81 9.22 -3.05 -5.32
CA MET A 81 8.09 -3.05 -6.26
C MET A 81 6.78 -3.33 -5.51
N VAL A 82 5.71 -2.59 -5.83
CA VAL A 82 4.36 -2.82 -5.30
C VAL A 82 3.57 -3.70 -6.28
N TYR A 83 3.10 -4.86 -5.83
CA TYR A 83 2.21 -5.68 -6.64
C TYR A 83 0.92 -4.92 -6.96
N TYR A 84 0.45 -5.02 -8.21
CA TYR A 84 -0.77 -4.34 -8.66
C TYR A 84 -1.96 -4.64 -7.76
N THR A 85 -2.16 -5.90 -7.37
CA THR A 85 -3.26 -6.30 -6.47
C THR A 85 -3.19 -5.58 -5.13
N ASN A 86 -2.01 -5.49 -4.52
CA ASN A 86 -1.82 -4.77 -3.26
C ASN A 86 -2.04 -3.27 -3.44
N LYS A 87 -1.54 -2.69 -4.55
CA LYS A 87 -1.75 -1.27 -4.89
C LYS A 87 -3.24 -0.92 -4.89
N TYR A 88 -4.05 -1.69 -5.61
CA TYR A 88 -5.49 -1.49 -5.69
C TYR A 88 -6.19 -1.71 -4.35
N GLN A 89 -5.86 -2.80 -3.64
CA GLN A 89 -6.48 -3.10 -2.35
C GLN A 89 -6.22 -2.02 -1.30
N ILE A 90 -4.98 -1.51 -1.24
CA ILE A 90 -4.62 -0.40 -0.35
C ILE A 90 -5.39 0.86 -0.76
N SER A 91 -5.43 1.19 -2.06
CA SER A 91 -6.19 2.33 -2.59
C SER A 91 -7.66 2.27 -2.19
N GLU A 92 -8.33 1.14 -2.39
CA GLU A 92 -9.76 0.96 -2.10
C GLU A 92 -10.08 1.11 -0.60
N ILE A 93 -9.31 0.48 0.27
CA ILE A 93 -9.52 0.60 1.72
C ILE A 93 -9.22 2.03 2.18
N SER A 94 -8.15 2.64 1.67
CA SER A 94 -7.80 4.04 1.98
C SER A 94 -8.90 5.02 1.57
N LYS A 95 -9.54 4.85 0.40
CA LYS A 95 -10.68 5.71 0.00
C LYS A 95 -11.80 5.70 1.05
N SER A 96 -12.03 4.54 1.69
CA SER A 96 -13.06 4.39 2.71
C SER A 96 -12.63 4.92 4.09
N VAL A 97 -11.36 4.75 4.45
CA VAL A 97 -10.87 5.00 5.82
C VAL A 97 -10.26 6.40 5.95
N ASP A 98 -9.42 6.79 5.00
CA ASP A 98 -8.66 8.06 5.02
C ASP A 98 -9.43 9.23 4.38
N GLY A 99 -10.44 8.91 3.56
CA GLY A 99 -11.30 9.89 2.90
C GLY A 99 -10.53 10.87 2.00
N ASP A 100 -10.79 12.16 2.16
CA ASP A 100 -10.19 13.20 1.31
C ASP A 100 -8.66 13.33 1.49
N VAL A 101 -8.09 12.86 2.61
CA VAL A 101 -6.64 12.99 2.91
C VAL A 101 -5.78 12.25 1.89
N THR A 102 -6.22 11.08 1.42
CA THR A 102 -5.48 10.24 0.46
C THR A 102 -6.10 10.23 -0.93
N LYS A 103 -7.23 10.92 -1.14
CA LYS A 103 -8.00 10.90 -2.39
C LYS A 103 -7.17 11.12 -3.65
N GLU A 104 -6.28 12.11 -3.66
CA GLU A 104 -5.45 12.39 -4.84
C GLU A 104 -4.41 11.30 -5.09
N ILE A 105 -3.88 10.67 -4.03
CA ILE A 105 -2.97 9.53 -4.16
C ILE A 105 -3.74 8.31 -4.67
N CYS A 106 -4.88 7.99 -4.07
CA CYS A 106 -5.73 6.87 -4.48
C CYS A 106 -6.13 6.97 -5.96
N LYS A 107 -6.50 8.16 -6.46
CA LYS A 107 -6.77 8.39 -7.89
C LYS A 107 -5.59 8.02 -8.79
N LYS A 108 -4.36 8.30 -8.35
CA LYS A 108 -3.15 7.93 -9.10
C LYS A 108 -2.88 6.44 -9.03
N LEU A 109 -3.07 5.83 -7.87
CA LEU A 109 -2.90 4.39 -7.69
C LEU A 109 -3.86 3.54 -8.53
N ASP A 110 -4.98 4.12 -8.98
CA ASP A 110 -5.94 3.44 -9.87
C ASP A 110 -5.46 3.30 -11.33
N ASP A 111 -4.27 3.78 -11.67
CA ASP A 111 -3.70 3.64 -13.02
C ASP A 111 -3.10 2.25 -13.30
N MET A 112 -2.57 2.05 -14.51
CA MET A 112 -1.86 0.84 -14.92
C MET A 112 -0.33 0.95 -14.82
N ASN A 113 0.20 2.01 -14.22
CA ASN A 113 1.65 2.20 -14.09
C ASN A 113 2.24 1.35 -12.96
N LEU A 114 3.55 1.16 -13.04
CA LEU A 114 4.33 0.47 -12.02
C LEU A 114 4.59 1.42 -10.85
N TYR A 115 4.46 0.91 -9.63
CA TYR A 115 4.77 1.67 -8.43
C TYR A 115 5.85 0.99 -7.61
N ARG A 116 6.83 1.76 -7.14
CA ARG A 116 7.73 1.28 -6.09
C ARG A 116 7.56 2.09 -4.83
N VAL A 117 7.67 1.43 -3.69
CA VAL A 117 7.58 2.04 -2.37
C VAL A 117 8.95 2.11 -1.72
N LYS A 118 9.22 3.21 -1.05
CA LYS A 118 10.34 3.38 -0.13
C LYS A 118 9.81 3.81 1.24
N VAL A 119 10.35 3.18 2.27
CA VAL A 119 10.14 3.53 3.68
C VAL A 119 11.47 3.97 4.26
N ALA A 120 11.50 5.14 4.90
CA ALA A 120 12.70 5.70 5.53
C ALA A 120 12.37 6.25 6.92
#